data_AF-A0A2D6W246-F1
#
_entry.id   AF-A0A2D6W246-F1
#
_cell.length_a   1.000
_cell.length_b   1.000
_cell.length_c   1.000
_cell.angle_alpha   90.00
_cell.angle_beta   90.00
_cell.angle_gamma   90.00
#
_symmetry.space_group_name_H-M   'P 1'
#
loop_
_entity.id
_entity.type
_entity.pdbx_description
1 polymer ?
#
loop_
_entity_poly.entity_id
_entity_poly.type
_entity_poly.pdbx_seq_one_letter_code
_entity_poly.pdbx_strand_id
1 'polypeptide(L)'
;MKTGRITESTVLTPSKREMSCIRYILLKKVPKGKDLKPQTVTRFYRKHLVALRWVGRSVRSHGFRLAPVDAALLRAYYSEDHDRLSEFTVILQSGFTDEKKNTSALRLRTLLLKRKPGKMHVPQQDEVYKKTEVALKHFLDGKDIANLYATQAEGEQIFSLPEEKCAEGDKKVPKEAKPEKSE
;
A
#
# COMPACT_ATOMS: atom_id res chain seq x y z
N MET A 1 30.06 -27.69 24.52
CA MET A 1 29.52 -26.53 23.77
C MET A 1 28.97 -27.03 22.44
N LYS A 2 27.65 -27.06 22.25
CA LYS A 2 27.01 -27.52 21.01
C LYS A 2 26.83 -26.33 20.07
N THR A 3 27.64 -26.26 19.02
CA THR A 3 27.45 -25.35 17.89
C THR A 3 26.22 -25.79 17.11
N GLY A 4 25.09 -25.13 17.38
CA GLY A 4 23.86 -25.31 16.61
C GLY A 4 24.07 -24.81 15.19
N ARG A 5 24.12 -25.75 14.23
CA ARG A 5 23.96 -25.42 12.81
C ARG A 5 22.56 -24.85 12.62
N ILE A 6 22.46 -23.54 12.42
CA ILE A 6 21.23 -22.92 11.94
C ILE A 6 21.11 -23.34 10.47
N THR A 7 20.24 -24.30 10.20
CA THR A 7 19.89 -24.69 8.84
C THR A 7 19.23 -23.50 8.15
N GLU A 8 19.92 -22.91 7.17
CA GLU A 8 19.45 -21.79 6.31
C GLU A 8 18.32 -22.20 5.33
N SER A 9 17.42 -23.08 5.78
CA SER A 9 16.29 -23.59 5.00
C SER A 9 14.98 -23.41 5.77
N THR A 10 14.82 -22.29 6.50
CA THR A 10 13.47 -21.85 6.85
C THR A 10 12.82 -21.43 5.54
N VAL A 11 12.08 -22.37 4.95
CA VAL A 11 11.39 -22.21 3.67
C VAL A 11 10.70 -20.86 3.67
N LEU A 12 11.07 -20.01 2.72
CA LEU A 12 10.61 -18.62 2.62
C LEU A 12 9.16 -18.61 2.13
N THR A 13 8.23 -19.12 2.94
CA THR A 13 6.81 -19.22 2.64
C THR A 13 6.09 -17.99 3.17
N PRO A 14 5.37 -17.25 2.33
CA PRO A 14 4.57 -16.13 2.78
C PRO A 14 3.44 -16.60 3.69
N SER A 15 3.22 -15.88 4.79
CA SER A 15 2.06 -16.07 5.66
C SER A 15 0.76 -15.79 4.91
N LYS A 16 -0.39 -16.25 5.45
CA LYS A 16 -1.71 -15.99 4.86
C LYS A 16 -1.96 -14.48 4.65
N ARG A 17 -1.51 -13.65 5.59
CA ARG A 17 -1.65 -12.19 5.53
C ARG A 17 -0.79 -11.58 4.42
N GLU A 18 0.49 -11.94 4.37
CA GLU A 18 1.39 -11.49 3.29
C GLU A 18 0.83 -11.91 1.93
N MET A 19 0.34 -13.13 1.80
CA MET A 19 -0.34 -13.61 0.60
C MET A 19 -1.56 -12.77 0.22
N SER A 20 -2.39 -12.38 1.19
CA SER A 20 -3.54 -11.50 0.93
C SER A 20 -3.11 -10.11 0.44
N CYS A 21 -2.08 -9.52 1.04
CA CYS A 21 -1.51 -8.24 0.59
C CYS A 21 -0.93 -8.35 -0.83
N ILE A 22 -0.10 -9.35 -1.09
CA ILE A 22 0.52 -9.60 -2.41
C ILE A 22 -0.55 -9.81 -3.48
N ARG A 23 -1.56 -10.63 -3.20
CA ARG A 23 -2.69 -10.85 -4.12
C ARG A 23 -3.43 -9.55 -4.39
N TYR A 24 -3.69 -8.74 -3.38
CA TYR A 24 -4.37 -7.45 -3.57
C TYR A 24 -3.59 -6.53 -4.52
N ILE A 25 -2.28 -6.39 -4.33
CA ILE A 25 -1.42 -5.57 -5.20
C ILE A 25 -1.38 -6.13 -6.63
N LEU A 26 -1.15 -7.43 -6.78
CA LEU A 26 -0.96 -8.04 -8.09
C LEU A 26 -2.26 -8.17 -8.88
N LEU A 27 -3.40 -8.44 -8.24
CA LEU A 27 -4.69 -8.57 -8.91
C LEU A 27 -5.13 -7.27 -9.60
N LYS A 28 -4.69 -6.10 -9.10
CA LYS A 28 -4.94 -4.82 -9.79
C LYS A 28 -4.25 -4.70 -11.15
N LYS A 29 -3.18 -5.47 -11.37
CA LYS A 29 -2.42 -5.49 -12.63
C LYS A 29 -2.83 -6.62 -13.58
N VAL A 30 -3.61 -7.58 -13.11
CA VAL A 30 -4.00 -8.74 -13.90
C VAL A 30 -5.32 -8.44 -14.62
N PRO A 31 -5.44 -8.67 -15.94
CA PRO A 31 -6.69 -8.53 -16.66
C PRO A 31 -7.80 -9.40 -16.04
N LYS A 32 -9.03 -8.89 -16.02
CA LYS A 32 -10.19 -9.65 -15.53
C LYS A 32 -10.27 -11.01 -16.23
N GLY A 33 -10.51 -12.07 -15.45
CA GLY A 33 -10.62 -13.44 -15.95
C GLY A 33 -9.29 -14.18 -16.15
N LYS A 34 -8.14 -13.58 -15.82
CA LYS A 34 -6.85 -14.27 -15.79
C LYS A 34 -6.42 -14.58 -14.36
N ASP A 35 -5.86 -15.77 -14.16
CA ASP A 35 -5.32 -16.18 -12.89
C ASP A 35 -3.90 -15.66 -12.65
N LEU A 36 -3.59 -15.42 -11.38
CA LEU A 36 -2.27 -14.99 -10.96
C LEU A 36 -1.30 -16.18 -10.94
N LYS A 37 -0.29 -16.14 -11.82
CA LYS A 37 0.72 -17.20 -11.90
C LYS A 37 1.48 -17.32 -10.55
N PRO A 38 1.65 -18.55 -10.00
CA PRO A 38 2.37 -18.75 -8.74
C PRO A 38 3.79 -18.16 -8.72
N GLN A 39 4.49 -18.26 -9.85
CA GLN A 39 5.84 -17.69 -10.00
C GLN A 39 5.87 -16.17 -9.82
N THR A 40 4.83 -15.46 -10.28
CA THR A 40 4.71 -14.00 -10.11
C THR A 40 4.58 -13.64 -8.63
N VAL A 41 3.79 -14.41 -7.88
CA VAL A 41 3.63 -14.23 -6.43
C VAL A 41 4.95 -14.46 -5.70
N THR A 42 5.65 -15.56 -5.98
CA THR A 42 6.93 -15.88 -5.34
C THR A 42 7.99 -14.83 -5.65
N ARG A 43 8.07 -14.36 -6.89
CA ARG A 43 9.01 -13.31 -7.30
C ARG A 43 8.70 -12.00 -6.56
N PHE A 44 7.43 -11.61 -6.50
CA PHE A 44 7.01 -10.41 -5.76
C PHE A 44 7.34 -10.54 -4.27
N TYR A 45 7.04 -11.70 -3.65
CA TYR A 45 7.33 -11.94 -2.25
C TYR A 45 8.80 -11.78 -1.91
N ARG A 46 9.68 -12.40 -2.70
CA ARG A 46 11.14 -12.31 -2.49
C ARG A 46 11.63 -10.87 -2.64
N LYS A 47 11.13 -10.16 -3.65
CA LYS A 47 11.54 -8.78 -3.93
C LYS A 47 11.12 -7.80 -2.82
N HIS A 48 9.92 -7.96 -2.29
CA HIS A 48 9.33 -7.05 -1.30
C HIS A 48 9.32 -7.62 0.12
N LEU A 49 10.15 -8.63 0.40
CA LEU A 49 10.14 -9.36 1.67
C LEU A 49 10.31 -8.45 2.88
N VAL A 50 11.25 -7.50 2.81
CA VAL A 50 11.55 -6.59 3.92
C VAL A 50 10.36 -5.68 4.21
N ALA A 51 9.78 -5.06 3.17
CA ALA A 51 8.60 -4.21 3.29
C ALA A 51 7.38 -5.00 3.82
N LEU A 52 7.13 -6.20 3.29
CA LEU A 52 6.06 -7.08 3.76
C LEU A 52 6.20 -7.46 5.24
N ARG A 53 7.41 -7.80 5.67
CA ARG A 53 7.70 -8.12 7.08
C ARG A 53 7.54 -6.90 7.97
N TRP A 54 7.97 -5.72 7.51
CA TRP A 54 7.76 -4.47 8.22
C TRP A 54 6.26 -4.22 8.42
N VAL A 55 5.46 -4.21 7.35
CA VAL A 55 3.99 -4.03 7.43
C VAL A 55 3.33 -5.06 8.35
N GLY A 56 3.76 -6.32 8.24
CA GLY A 56 3.27 -7.42 9.07
C GLY A 56 3.51 -7.21 10.57
N ARG A 57 4.59 -6.53 10.94
CA ARG A 57 4.97 -6.20 12.32
C ARG A 57 4.38 -4.89 12.82
N SER A 58 4.21 -3.91 11.93
CA SER A 58 3.73 -2.57 12.26
C SER A 58 2.26 -2.58 12.66
N VAL A 59 1.39 -3.25 11.90
CA VAL A 59 -0.05 -3.32 12.21
C VAL A 59 -0.40 -4.63 12.92
N ARG A 60 -0.64 -4.56 14.24
CA ARG A 60 -0.89 -5.72 15.12
C ARG A 60 -2.36 -5.86 15.52
N SER A 61 -3.18 -4.82 15.54
CA SER A 61 -4.58 -4.97 15.96
C SER A 61 -5.48 -5.51 14.85
N HIS A 62 -6.28 -6.54 15.15
CA HIS A 62 -7.04 -7.32 14.16
C HIS A 62 -8.01 -6.47 13.30
N GLY A 63 -8.60 -5.41 13.87
CA GLY A 63 -9.51 -4.51 13.15
C GLY A 63 -8.88 -3.72 11.99
N PHE A 64 -7.55 -3.59 11.99
CA PHE A 64 -6.80 -2.80 11.00
C PHE A 64 -5.93 -3.66 10.06
N ARG A 65 -5.83 -4.97 10.31
CA ARG A 65 -5.06 -5.92 9.48
C ARG A 65 -5.80 -6.27 8.20
N LEU A 66 -5.78 -5.37 7.23
CA LEU A 66 -6.51 -5.51 5.98
C LEU A 66 -5.56 -5.45 4.80
N ALA A 67 -5.73 -6.35 3.84
CA ALA A 67 -4.95 -6.36 2.60
C ALA A 67 -4.85 -4.97 1.92
N PRO A 68 -5.93 -4.17 1.77
CA PRO A 68 -5.80 -2.83 1.20
C PRO A 68 -4.98 -1.86 2.06
N VAL A 69 -5.06 -1.95 3.39
CA VAL A 69 -4.26 -1.08 4.28
C VAL A 69 -2.78 -1.49 4.22
N ASP A 70 -2.52 -2.80 4.32
CA ASP A 70 -1.18 -3.38 4.23
C ASP A 70 -0.53 -3.03 2.88
N ALA A 71 -1.31 -3.03 1.79
CA ALA A 71 -0.82 -2.69 0.46
C ALA A 71 -0.42 -1.21 0.33
N ALA A 72 -1.21 -0.29 0.89
CA ALA A 72 -0.87 1.14 0.88
C ALA A 72 0.42 1.40 1.68
N LEU A 73 0.53 0.81 2.88
CA LEU A 73 1.74 0.91 3.72
C LEU A 73 2.97 0.30 3.05
N LEU A 74 2.81 -0.85 2.39
CA LEU A 74 3.91 -1.52 1.67
C LEU A 74 4.44 -0.63 0.55
N ARG A 75 3.57 0.07 -0.18
CA ARG A 75 3.96 0.96 -1.27
C ARG A 75 4.68 2.20 -0.73
N ALA A 76 4.13 2.83 0.31
CA ALA A 76 4.73 4.00 0.95
C ALA A 76 6.11 3.71 1.57
N TYR A 77 6.36 2.46 2.01
CA TYR A 77 7.66 2.02 2.54
C TYR A 77 8.85 2.36 1.63
N TYR A 78 8.64 2.47 0.31
CA TYR A 78 9.72 2.72 -0.65
C TYR A 78 10.00 4.20 -0.92
N SER A 79 9.13 5.12 -0.53
CA SER A 79 9.29 6.56 -0.80
C SER A 79 9.26 7.44 0.42
N GLU A 80 8.75 6.95 1.55
CA GLU A 80 8.48 7.75 2.73
C GLU A 80 9.37 7.37 3.91
N ASP A 81 9.47 8.29 4.87
CA ASP A 81 10.21 8.10 6.10
C ASP A 81 9.60 6.98 6.99
N HIS A 82 10.43 6.01 7.38
CA HIS A 82 9.96 4.80 8.09
C HIS A 82 9.53 5.09 9.53
N ASP A 83 10.07 6.12 10.16
CA ASP A 83 9.68 6.50 11.52
C ASP A 83 8.31 7.17 11.52
N ARG A 84 8.06 8.07 10.55
CA ARG A 84 6.72 8.64 10.32
C ARG A 84 5.70 7.58 9.94
N LEU A 85 6.05 6.62 9.07
CA LEU A 85 5.17 5.49 8.77
C LEU A 85 4.88 4.63 10.02
N SER A 86 5.86 4.44 10.89
CA SER A 86 5.69 3.72 12.15
C SER A 86 4.75 4.47 13.08
N GLU A 87 4.95 5.76 13.27
CA GLU A 87 4.08 6.65 14.04
C GLU A 87 2.63 6.60 13.55
N PHE A 88 2.42 6.69 12.23
CA PHE A 88 1.10 6.53 11.62
C PHE A 88 0.43 5.22 12.04
N THR A 89 1.16 4.10 11.98
CA THR A 89 0.60 2.80 12.39
C THR A 89 0.33 2.71 13.90
N VAL A 90 1.12 3.40 14.74
CA VAL A 90 0.86 3.48 16.18
C VAL A 90 -0.44 4.24 16.42
N ILE A 91 -0.61 5.42 15.84
CA ILE A 91 -1.82 6.25 16.00
C ILE A 91 -3.06 5.51 15.47
N LEU A 92 -2.92 4.83 14.33
CA LEU A 92 -4.00 4.02 13.76
C LEU A 92 -4.48 2.94 14.73
N GLN A 93 -3.58 2.37 15.54
CA GLN A 93 -3.89 1.30 16.48
C GLN A 93 -4.33 1.81 17.85
N SER A 94 -3.59 2.76 18.43
CA SER A 94 -3.84 3.33 19.76
C SER A 94 -5.06 4.26 19.74
N GLY A 95 -5.26 4.99 18.64
CA GLY A 95 -6.21 6.10 18.58
C GLY A 95 -5.77 7.33 19.38
N PHE A 96 -4.50 7.40 19.77
CA PHE A 96 -3.94 8.49 20.55
C PHE A 96 -2.86 9.24 19.75
N THR A 97 -2.91 10.57 19.78
CA THR A 97 -1.90 11.48 19.23
C THR A 97 -1.95 12.79 20.00
N ASP A 98 -0.79 13.34 20.33
CA ASP A 98 -0.70 14.66 20.98
C ASP A 98 -0.81 15.81 19.97
N GLU A 99 -0.54 15.53 18.69
CA GLU A 99 -0.53 16.53 17.63
C GLU A 99 -1.89 16.66 16.93
N LYS A 100 -2.40 17.91 16.88
CA LYS A 100 -3.61 18.26 16.11
C LYS A 100 -3.46 18.01 14.60
N LYS A 101 -2.24 17.89 14.08
CA LYS A 101 -1.96 17.67 12.65
C LYS A 101 -2.12 16.21 12.20
N ASN A 102 -2.24 15.28 13.14
CA ASN A 102 -2.30 13.84 12.89
C ASN A 102 -3.75 13.29 12.83
N THR A 103 -4.74 14.16 12.61
CA THR A 103 -6.17 13.83 12.56
C THR A 103 -6.52 12.87 11.42
N SER A 104 -5.76 12.86 10.32
CA SER A 104 -5.96 11.97 9.18
C SER A 104 -5.89 10.48 9.57
N ALA A 105 -4.91 10.11 10.42
CA ALA A 105 -4.77 8.75 10.94
C ALA A 105 -5.96 8.36 11.85
N LEU A 106 -6.40 9.27 12.72
CA LEU A 106 -7.58 9.05 13.60
C LEU A 106 -8.87 8.87 12.80
N ARG A 107 -9.02 9.62 11.71
CA ARG A 107 -10.16 9.50 10.80
C ARG A 107 -10.17 8.16 10.08
N LEU A 108 -9.01 7.72 9.60
CA LEU A 108 -8.88 6.39 8.99
C LEU A 108 -9.23 5.32 10.01
N ARG A 109 -8.70 5.41 11.24
CA ARG A 109 -9.05 4.49 12.34
C ARG A 109 -10.56 4.40 12.55
N THR A 110 -11.21 5.54 12.68
CA THR A 110 -12.67 5.63 12.89
C THR A 110 -13.44 4.98 11.75
N LEU A 111 -13.00 5.21 10.50
CA LEU A 111 -13.59 4.59 9.32
C LEU A 111 -13.43 3.06 9.34
N LEU A 112 -12.24 2.56 9.66
CA LEU A 112 -11.95 1.13 9.70
C LEU A 112 -12.74 0.41 10.82
N LEU A 113 -12.94 1.08 11.96
CA LEU A 113 -13.74 0.54 13.07
C LEU A 113 -15.26 0.54 12.79
N LYS A 114 -15.76 1.51 12.01
CA LYS A 114 -17.18 1.56 11.61
C LYS A 114 -17.56 0.46 10.60
N ARG A 115 -16.57 -0.21 9.99
CA ARG A 115 -16.83 -1.26 9.01
C ARG A 115 -17.42 -2.50 9.68
N LYS A 116 -18.46 -3.08 9.08
CA LYS A 116 -18.99 -4.38 9.49
C LYS A 116 -17.93 -5.48 9.31
N PRO A 117 -17.76 -6.40 10.28
CA PRO A 117 -16.88 -7.55 10.12
C PRO A 117 -17.40 -8.46 9.00
N GLY A 118 -16.49 -9.05 8.20
CA GLY A 118 -16.85 -9.95 7.11
C GLY A 118 -15.92 -9.85 5.89
N LYS A 119 -16.24 -10.64 4.85
CA LYS A 119 -15.55 -10.55 3.55
C LYS A 119 -15.93 -9.24 2.87
N MET A 120 -14.93 -8.43 2.53
CA MET A 120 -15.12 -7.22 1.73
C MET A 120 -15.16 -7.57 0.24
N HIS A 121 -16.11 -7.02 -0.49
CA HIS A 121 -16.13 -7.09 -1.96
C HIS A 121 -15.04 -6.18 -2.56
N VAL A 122 -14.62 -6.47 -3.79
CA VAL A 122 -13.54 -5.73 -4.47
C VAL A 122 -13.72 -4.20 -4.43
N PRO A 123 -14.90 -3.63 -4.73
CA PRO A 123 -15.09 -2.17 -4.67
C PRO A 123 -14.86 -1.57 -3.28
N GLN A 124 -15.26 -2.29 -2.23
CA GLN A 124 -15.05 -1.86 -0.84
C GLN A 124 -13.58 -1.92 -0.46
N GLN A 125 -12.85 -2.93 -0.93
CA GLN A 125 -11.40 -3.02 -0.71
C GLN A 125 -10.68 -1.86 -1.38
N ASP A 126 -11.09 -1.49 -2.61
CA ASP A 126 -10.52 -0.37 -3.34
C ASP A 126 -10.83 0.97 -2.69
N GLU A 127 -12.03 1.16 -2.16
CA GLU A 127 -12.37 2.35 -1.38
C GLU A 127 -11.51 2.46 -0.12
N VAL A 128 -11.33 1.36 0.63
CA VAL A 128 -10.46 1.34 1.82
C VAL A 128 -9.02 1.66 1.43
N TYR A 129 -8.52 1.09 0.34
CA TYR A 129 -7.17 1.36 -0.16
C TYR A 129 -6.98 2.85 -0.48
N LYS A 130 -7.86 3.44 -1.30
CA LYS A 130 -7.78 4.85 -1.69
C LYS A 130 -7.83 5.77 -0.47
N LYS A 131 -8.75 5.52 0.46
CA LYS A 131 -8.84 6.31 1.69
C LYS A 131 -7.62 6.13 2.59
N THR A 132 -6.98 4.97 2.57
CA THR A 132 -5.73 4.74 3.28
C THR A 132 -4.59 5.54 2.66
N GLU A 133 -4.45 5.53 1.34
CA GLU A 133 -3.42 6.34 0.65
C GLU A 133 -3.59 7.84 0.92
N VAL A 134 -4.82 8.35 0.81
CA VAL A 134 -5.14 9.76 1.11
C VAL A 134 -4.82 10.09 2.56
N ALA A 135 -5.27 9.26 3.52
CA ALA A 135 -4.99 9.47 4.93
C ALA A 135 -3.47 9.50 5.19
N LEU A 136 -2.73 8.59 4.56
CA LEU A 136 -1.29 8.46 4.72
C LEU A 136 -0.55 9.66 4.13
N LYS A 137 -0.90 10.09 2.90
CA LYS A 137 -0.34 11.30 2.27
C LYS A 137 -0.54 12.53 3.14
N HIS A 138 -1.77 12.76 3.63
CA HIS A 138 -2.05 13.91 4.49
C HIS A 138 -1.34 13.83 5.84
N PHE A 139 -1.20 12.64 6.42
CA PHE A 139 -0.42 12.44 7.64
C PHE A 139 1.06 12.80 7.42
N LEU A 140 1.65 12.30 6.33
CA LEU A 140 3.05 12.55 6.01
C LEU A 140 3.30 14.03 5.72
N ASP A 141 2.37 14.70 5.04
CA ASP A 141 2.39 16.14 4.78
C ASP A 141 2.12 17.00 6.05
N GLY A 142 1.69 16.39 7.16
CA GLY A 142 1.27 17.12 8.37
C GLY A 142 0.04 18.02 8.16
N LYS A 143 -0.82 17.65 7.20
CA LYS A 143 -2.04 18.40 6.85
C LYS A 143 -3.27 17.80 7.53
N ASP A 144 -4.06 18.64 8.17
CA ASP A 144 -5.39 18.25 8.65
C ASP A 144 -6.35 18.09 7.46
N ILE A 145 -7.26 17.13 7.57
CA ILE A 145 -8.30 16.88 6.60
C ILE A 145 -9.65 16.86 7.28
N ALA A 146 -10.61 17.58 6.70
CA ALA A 146 -11.98 17.59 7.21
C ALA A 146 -12.73 16.28 6.91
N ASN A 147 -12.37 15.55 5.85
CA ASN A 147 -13.03 14.31 5.43
C ASN A 147 -12.10 13.46 4.55
N LEU A 148 -12.18 12.13 4.70
CA LEU A 148 -11.54 11.17 3.81
C LEU A 148 -12.44 10.93 2.59
N TYR A 149 -12.56 11.94 1.74
CA TYR A 149 -13.23 11.76 0.46
C TYR A 149 -12.38 10.81 -0.40
N ALA A 150 -13.02 9.78 -0.95
CA ALA A 150 -12.46 9.04 -2.07
C ALA A 150 -12.67 9.89 -3.32
N THR A 151 -12.12 11.11 -3.37
CA THR A 151 -12.41 12.05 -4.44
C THR A 151 -11.90 11.44 -5.74
N GLN A 152 -12.80 11.30 -6.70
CA GLN A 152 -12.62 10.63 -7.99
C GLN A 152 -11.60 11.30 -8.92
N ALA A 153 -10.93 12.38 -8.50
CA ALA A 153 -10.04 13.18 -9.31
C ALA A 153 -8.57 12.69 -9.30
N GLU A 154 -8.11 12.03 -8.23
CA GLU A 154 -6.80 11.39 -8.20
C GLU A 154 -6.99 9.87 -8.36
N GLY A 155 -7.34 9.44 -9.58
CA GLY A 155 -7.31 8.03 -9.96
C GLY A 155 -5.89 7.43 -9.99
N GLU A 156 -4.91 8.22 -9.60
CA GLU A 156 -3.50 7.91 -9.61
C GLU A 156 -3.11 7.34 -8.25
N GLN A 157 -2.56 6.15 -8.29
CA GLN A 157 -1.97 5.49 -7.14
C GLN A 157 -0.86 6.39 -6.58
N ILE A 158 -1.01 6.85 -5.35
CA ILE A 158 -0.13 7.89 -4.76
C ILE A 158 1.28 7.36 -4.55
N PHE A 159 1.40 6.10 -4.12
CA PHE A 159 2.68 5.48 -3.80
C PHE A 159 3.04 4.39 -4.82
N SER A 160 4.10 4.62 -5.59
CA SER A 160 4.57 3.70 -6.63
C SER A 160 5.63 2.74 -6.11
N LEU A 161 5.55 1.48 -6.55
CA LEU A 161 6.60 0.49 -6.29
C LEU A 161 7.87 0.84 -7.10
N PRO A 162 9.06 0.40 -6.65
CA PRO A 162 10.31 0.67 -7.36
C PRO A 162 10.28 0.28 -8.85
N GLU A 163 9.66 -0.86 -9.21
CA GLU A 163 9.53 -1.28 -10.61
C GLU A 163 8.54 -0.47 -11.44
N GLU A 164 7.61 0.26 -10.81
CA GLU A 164 6.63 1.08 -11.53
C GLU A 164 7.25 2.41 -11.97
N LYS A 165 8.10 3.00 -11.12
CA LYS A 165 8.80 4.26 -11.42
C LYS A 165 9.72 4.16 -12.64
N CYS A 166 10.34 3.00 -12.86
CA CYS A 166 11.22 2.79 -14.01
C CYS A 166 10.48 2.66 -15.36
N ALA A 167 9.18 2.37 -15.36
CA ALA A 167 8.41 2.13 -16.58
C ALA A 167 7.73 3.39 -17.15
N GLU A 168 7.72 4.50 -16.40
CA GLU A 168 7.05 5.75 -16.81
C GLU A 168 7.94 6.69 -17.64
N GLY A 169 9.22 6.34 -17.84
CA GLY A 169 10.17 7.10 -18.69
C GLY A 169 9.95 7.01 -20.20
N ASP A 170 9.14 6.06 -20.69
CA ASP A 170 9.01 5.75 -22.13
C ASP A 170 7.77 6.39 -22.81
N LYS A 171 7.04 7.30 -22.15
CA LYS A 171 5.79 7.88 -22.70
C LYS A 171 5.85 9.39 -22.98
N LYS A 172 6.96 9.90 -23.50
CA LYS A 172 6.98 11.19 -24.23
C LYS A 172 7.80 11.06 -25.51
N VAL A 173 7.17 10.61 -26.59
CA VAL A 173 7.57 11.02 -27.94
C VAL A 173 6.78 12.29 -28.25
N PRO A 174 7.43 13.45 -28.42
CA PRO A 174 6.78 14.63 -28.98
C PRO A 174 6.31 14.29 -30.40
N LYS A 175 5.00 14.41 -30.65
CA LYS A 175 4.51 14.43 -32.03
C LYS A 175 5.15 15.62 -32.73
N GLU A 176 5.98 15.31 -33.72
CA GLU A 176 6.52 16.26 -34.69
C GLU A 176 5.41 17.18 -35.22
N ALA A 177 5.62 18.48 -35.10
CA ALA A 177 4.82 19.50 -35.75
C ALA A 177 5.01 19.39 -37.26
N LYS A 178 3.90 19.26 -37.99
CA LYS A 178 3.88 19.33 -39.46
C LYS A 178 4.32 20.73 -39.92
N PRO A 179 5.10 20.85 -41.01
CA PRO A 179 5.46 22.14 -41.57
C PRO A 179 4.26 22.80 -42.24
N GLU A 180 4.06 24.09 -41.93
CA GLU A 180 3.21 25.01 -42.69
C GLU A 180 3.66 25.04 -44.15
N LYS A 181 2.73 24.73 -45.06
CA LYS A 181 2.88 25.08 -46.47
C LYS A 181 2.59 26.57 -46.62
N SER A 182 3.63 27.31 -46.98
CA SER A 182 3.54 28.60 -47.64
C SER A 182 3.04 28.40 -49.08
N GLU A 183 1.92 29.03 -49.42
CA GLU A 183 1.60 29.56 -50.76
C GLU A 183 0.52 30.64 -50.63
#